data_AF-A0A2Z5AIR3-F1
#
_entry.id   AF-A0A2Z5AIR3-F1
#
_cell.length_a   1.000
_cell.length_b   1.000
_cell.length_c   1.000
_cell.angle_alpha   90.00
_cell.angle_beta   90.00
_cell.angle_gamma   90.00
#
_symmetry.space_group_name_H-M   'P 1'
#
loop_
_entity.id
_entity.type
_entity.pdbx_description
1 polymer ?
#
loop_
_entity_poly.entity_id
_entity_poly.type
_entity_poly.pdbx_seq_one_letter_code
_entity_poly.pdbx_strand_id
1 'polypeptide(L)'
;MESAGRALSIGLYPFRVDCRRVSLTEILVAIYHPGESVKLTYTQITNDHALNPFVLNALIARLQKELERLSAYVEPTSAPAVIEHRIA
;
A
#
# COMPACT_ATOMS: atom_id res chain seq x y z
N MET A 1 1.16 -12.27 12.50
CA MET A 1 0.90 -11.32 11.39
C MET A 1 1.91 -10.19 11.29
N GLU A 2 2.46 -9.69 12.40
CA GLU A 2 3.41 -8.56 12.39
C GLU A 2 4.61 -8.74 11.45
N SER A 3 5.12 -9.97 11.29
CA SER A 3 6.26 -10.26 10.40
C SER A 3 5.97 -10.01 8.91
N ALA A 4 4.81 -10.45 8.40
CA ALA A 4 4.47 -10.31 6.98
C ALA A 4 4.07 -8.87 6.61
N GLY A 5 3.28 -8.20 7.47
CA GLY A 5 2.95 -6.79 7.28
C GLY A 5 4.21 -5.92 7.28
N ARG A 6 5.14 -6.17 8.20
CA ARG A 6 6.43 -5.47 8.24
C ARG A 6 7.29 -5.74 6.99
N ALA A 7 7.37 -6.99 6.54
CA ALA A 7 8.10 -7.34 5.33
C ALA A 7 7.53 -6.62 4.09
N LEU A 8 6.20 -6.58 3.95
CA LEU A 8 5.54 -5.83 2.88
C LEU A 8 5.82 -4.33 2.97
N SER A 9 5.71 -3.72 4.15
CA SER A 9 5.99 -2.29 4.33
C SER A 9 7.43 -1.92 4.02
N ILE A 10 8.40 -2.78 4.37
CA ILE A 10 9.82 -2.55 4.04
C ILE A 10 10.06 -2.75 2.55
N GLY A 11 9.56 -3.86 1.99
CA GLY A 11 9.77 -4.20 0.59
C GLY A 11 9.08 -3.25 -0.39
N LEU A 12 7.99 -2.61 0.02
CA LEU A 12 7.23 -1.68 -0.82
C LEU A 12 7.46 -0.21 -0.47
N TYR A 13 8.49 0.14 0.32
CA TYR A 13 8.84 1.54 0.55
C TYR A 13 9.12 2.26 -0.79
N PRO A 14 8.60 3.49 -1.03
CA PRO A 14 7.95 4.41 -0.08
C PRO A 14 6.41 4.28 0.02
N PHE A 15 5.80 3.30 -0.64
CA PHE A 15 4.34 3.13 -0.62
C PHE A 15 3.83 2.80 0.77
N ARG A 16 2.63 3.30 1.10
CA ARG A 16 1.98 3.01 2.38
C ARG A 16 1.22 1.70 2.25
N VAL A 17 1.47 0.77 3.17
CA VAL A 17 0.87 -0.57 3.16
C VAL A 17 -0.01 -0.74 4.39
N ASP A 18 -1.26 -1.16 4.18
CA ASP A 18 -2.18 -1.57 5.24
C ASP A 18 -2.52 -3.05 5.07
N CYS A 19 -2.45 -3.80 6.17
CA CYS A 19 -2.71 -5.23 6.20
C CYS A 19 -3.86 -5.50 7.17
N ARG A 20 -5.00 -5.96 6.65
CA ARG A 20 -6.18 -6.28 7.45
C ARG A 20 -6.54 -7.74 7.28
N ARG A 21 -6.69 -8.46 8.40
CA ARG A 21 -7.26 -9.81 8.39
C ARG A 21 -8.73 -9.73 7.99
N VAL A 22 -9.13 -10.48 6.96
CA VAL A 22 -10.52 -10.50 6.47
C VAL A 22 -11.23 -11.82 6.75
N SER A 23 -10.46 -12.90 6.96
CA SER A 23 -10.99 -14.19 7.41
C SER A 23 -9.97 -14.92 8.31
N LEU A 24 -10.28 -16.15 8.72
CA LEU A 24 -9.32 -16.94 9.49
C LEU A 24 -8.05 -17.27 8.68
N THR A 25 -8.13 -17.32 7.36
CA THR A 25 -7.03 -17.73 6.49
C THR A 25 -6.51 -16.62 5.60
N GLU A 26 -7.24 -15.51 5.46
CA GLU A 26 -6.93 -14.46 4.48
C GLU A 26 -6.65 -13.10 5.09
N ILE A 27 -5.73 -12.40 4.44
CA ILE A 27 -5.26 -11.06 4.75
C ILE A 27 -5.40 -10.22 3.50
N LEU A 28 -6.12 -9.12 3.60
CA LEU A 28 -6.16 -8.09 2.59
C LEU A 28 -4.96 -7.15 2.78
N VAL A 29 -4.20 -6.96 1.71
CA VAL A 29 -3.10 -6.01 1.63
C VAL A 29 -3.54 -4.88 0.72
N ALA A 30 -3.76 -3.69 1.28
CA ALA A 30 -4.09 -2.48 0.54
C ALA A 30 -2.85 -1.57 0.47
N ILE A 31 -2.57 -1.03 -0.71
CA ILE A 31 -1.37 -0.22 -0.95
C ILE A 31 -1.79 1.14 -1.48
N TYR A 32 -1.25 2.19 -0.86
CA TYR A 32 -1.60 3.57 -1.10
C TYR A 32 -0.40 4.36 -1.60
N HIS A 33 -0.69 5.45 -2.30
CA HIS A 33 0.30 6.41 -2.75
C HIS A 33 1.08 6.97 -1.53
N PRO A 34 2.40 7.21 -1.65
CA PRO A 34 3.23 7.74 -0.56
C PRO A 34 2.78 9.11 -0.07
N GLY A 35 2.45 10.02 -1.00
CA GLY A 35 2.12 11.41 -0.70
C GLY A 35 0.64 11.78 -0.81
N GLU A 36 -0.19 10.89 -1.37
CA GLU A 36 -1.60 11.20 -1.68
C GLU A 36 -2.52 10.22 -0.98
N SER A 37 -3.73 10.65 -0.64
CA SER A 37 -4.76 9.80 -0.02
C SER A 37 -5.48 8.90 -1.03
N VAL A 38 -4.70 8.30 -1.94
CA VAL A 38 -5.19 7.46 -3.04
C VAL A 38 -4.74 6.02 -2.83
N LYS A 39 -5.68 5.08 -2.92
CA LYS A 39 -5.38 3.64 -2.98
C LYS A 39 -4.95 3.28 -4.40
N LEU A 40 -3.77 2.71 -4.55
CA LEU A 40 -3.22 2.31 -5.85
C LEU A 40 -3.73 0.93 -6.25
N THR A 41 -3.56 -0.06 -5.36
CA THR A 41 -3.96 -1.43 -5.61
C THR A 41 -4.28 -2.15 -4.30
N TYR A 42 -4.84 -3.35 -4.41
CA TYR A 42 -4.98 -4.26 -3.28
C TYR A 42 -4.83 -5.70 -3.76
N THR A 43 -4.37 -6.56 -2.87
CA THR A 43 -4.29 -8.00 -3.12
C THR A 43 -4.69 -8.76 -1.87
N GLN A 44 -5.19 -9.97 -2.04
CA GLN A 44 -5.42 -10.89 -0.93
C GLN A 44 -4.30 -11.91 -0.89
N ILE A 45 -3.83 -12.22 0.33
CA ILE A 45 -2.88 -13.30 0.60
C ILE A 45 -3.44 -14.20 1.68
N THR A 46 -2.98 -15.45 1.71
CA THR A 46 -3.31 -16.38 2.79
C THR A 46 -2.26 -16.32 3.89
N ASN A 47 -2.56 -16.91 5.05
CA ASN A 47 -1.57 -17.12 6.11
C ASN A 47 -0.36 -17.93 5.60
N ASP A 48 -0.58 -18.92 4.73
CA ASP A 48 0.50 -19.74 4.18
C ASP A 48 1.45 -18.90 3.30
N HIS A 49 0.89 -17.98 2.49
CA HIS A 49 1.69 -17.01 1.76
C HIS A 49 2.49 -16.08 2.70
N ALA A 50 1.86 -15.63 3.79
CA ALA A 50 2.47 -14.74 4.77
C ALA A 50 3.58 -15.41 5.60
N LEU A 51 3.53 -16.75 5.75
CA LEU A 51 4.54 -17.54 6.46
C LEU A 51 5.68 -18.02 5.54
N ASN A 52 5.51 -17.93 4.22
CA ASN A 52 6.52 -18.35 3.26
C ASN A 52 7.32 -17.14 2.72
N PRO A 53 8.60 -16.99 3.11
CA PRO A 53 9.40 -15.83 2.71
C PRO A 53 9.66 -15.77 1.20
N PHE A 54 9.75 -16.91 0.50
CA PHE A 54 9.95 -16.93 -0.96
C PHE A 54 8.72 -16.40 -1.70
N VAL A 55 7.52 -16.85 -1.27
CA VAL A 55 6.25 -16.38 -1.84
C VAL A 55 6.07 -14.89 -1.55
N LEU A 56 6.36 -14.45 -0.33
CA LEU A 56 6.21 -13.05 0.06
C LEU A 56 7.18 -12.14 -0.70
N ASN A 57 8.43 -12.55 -0.89
CA ASN A 57 9.41 -11.79 -1.67
C ASN A 57 9.03 -11.72 -3.17
N ALA A 58 8.54 -12.82 -3.74
CA ALA A 58 8.05 -12.83 -5.11
C ALA A 58 6.84 -11.89 -5.29
N LEU A 59 5.94 -11.87 -4.30
CA LEU A 59 4.81 -10.95 -4.26
C LEU A 59 5.27 -9.49 -4.20
N ILE A 60 6.23 -9.17 -3.32
CA ILE A 60 6.81 -7.82 -3.19
C ILE A 60 7.38 -7.36 -4.54
N ALA A 61 8.23 -8.17 -5.17
CA ALA A 61 8.85 -7.82 -6.45
C ALA A 61 7.81 -7.58 -7.56
N ARG A 62 6.74 -8.38 -7.59
CA ARG A 62 5.62 -8.18 -8.52
C ARG A 62 4.91 -6.85 -8.25
N LEU A 63 4.59 -6.58 -6.99
CA LEU A 63 3.86 -5.38 -6.58
C LEU A 63 4.67 -4.12 -6.82
N GLN A 64 5.98 -4.11 -6.58
CA GLN A 64 6.85 -2.97 -6.88
C GLN A 64 6.71 -2.51 -8.34
N LYS A 65 6.82 -3.45 -9.27
CA LYS A 65 6.69 -3.17 -10.71
C LYS A 65 5.32 -2.62 -11.11
N GLU A 66 4.26 -3.08 -10.43
CA GLU A 66 2.90 -2.59 -10.66
C GLU A 66 2.72 -1.17 -10.09
N LEU A 67 3.21 -0.95 -8.87
CA LEU A 67 3.09 0.32 -8.17
C LEU A 67 3.86 1.45 -8.85
N GLU A 68 5.07 1.18 -9.35
CA GLU A 68 5.84 2.16 -10.14
C GLU A 68 5.05 2.70 -11.34
N ARG A 69 4.27 1.82 -11.98
CA ARG A 69 3.40 2.20 -13.11
C ARG A 69 2.18 2.98 -12.62
N LEU A 70 1.50 2.48 -11.59
CA LEU A 70 0.28 3.12 -11.07
C LEU A 70 0.56 4.51 -10.49
N SER A 71 1.67 4.68 -9.77
CA SER A 71 2.02 5.96 -9.17
C SER A 71 2.33 7.04 -10.19
N ALA A 72 2.82 6.67 -11.38
CA ALA A 72 3.08 7.63 -12.46
C ALA A 72 1.81 8.33 -12.97
N TYR A 73 0.63 7.75 -12.74
CA TYR A 73 -0.66 8.33 -13.14
C TYR A 73 -1.34 9.13 -12.02
N VAL A 74 -0.74 9.20 -10.83
CA VAL A 74 -1.26 10.01 -9.73
C VAL A 74 -0.58 11.37 -9.79
N GLU A 75 -1.29 12.38 -10.27
CA GLU A 75 -0.83 13.75 -10.17
C GLU A 75 -0.92 14.22 -8.71
N PRO A 76 0.11 14.91 -8.18
CA PRO A 76 0.04 15.48 -6.84
C PRO A 76 -1.13 16.46 -6.77
N THR A 77 -2.01 16.32 -5.78
CA THR A 77 -3.09 17.28 -5.59
C THR A 77 -2.51 18.53 -4.94
N SER A 78 -1.88 19.40 -5.74
CA SER A 78 -1.50 20.75 -5.33
C SER A 78 -2.71 21.69 -5.39
N ALA A 79 -3.80 21.34 -4.71
CA ALA A 79 -4.81 22.35 -4.42
C ALA A 79 -4.22 23.28 -3.34
N PRO A 80 -3.89 24.56 -3.62
CA PRO A 80 -3.53 25.48 -2.56
C PRO A 80 -4.73 25.56 -1.62
N ALA A 81 -4.51 25.31 -0.33
CA ALA A 81 -5.48 25.64 0.70
C ALA A 81 -5.64 27.16 0.70
N VAL A 82 -6.57 27.67 -0.11
CA VAL A 82 -7.04 29.05 0.00
C VAL A 82 -7.85 29.11 1.29
N ILE A 83 -7.15 29.37 2.39
CA ILE A 83 -7.77 29.76 3.66
C ILE A 83 -8.29 31.18 3.41
N GLU A 84 -9.53 31.30 2.93
CA GLU A 84 -10.24 32.57 2.98
C GLU A 84 -10.44 32.93 4.47
N HIS A 85 -9.54 33.75 5.00
CA HIS A 85 -9.78 34.49 6.24
C HIS A 85 -10.95 35.46 5.98
N ARG A 86 -12.18 35.00 6.23
CA ARG A 86 -13.33 35.90 6.41
C ARG A 86 -13.23 36.47 7.82
N ILE A 87 -12.62 37.64 7.92
CA ILE A 87 -12.79 38.54 9.05
C ILE A 87 -14.16 39.20 8.86
N ALA A 88 -15.06 38.99 9.82
CA ALA A 88 -16.26 39.79 10.02
C ALA A 88 -16.38 40.09 11.52
#